data_AF-A0A1Y6D423-F1
#
_entry.id   AF-A0A1Y6D423-F1
#
_cell.length_a   1.000
_cell.length_b   1.000
_cell.length_c   1.000
_cell.angle_alpha   90.00
_cell.angle_beta   90.00
_cell.angle_gamma   90.00
#
_symmetry.space_group_name_H-M   'P 1'
#
loop_
_entity.id
_entity.type
_entity.pdbx_description
1 polymer ?
#
loop_
_entity_poly.entity_id
_entity_poly.type
_entity_poly.pdbx_seq_one_letter_code
_entity_poly.pdbx_strand_id
1 'polypeptide(L)'
;MSKPVRADWPPERLAEWERLRALGMRRFVWSYGVLRWGGFMFCFSMAVFQYSRFGSVFSAEGNWLLRVVLALATWTFVGYLHGRSLWFRNEREYAGQRAGFRA
;
A
#
# COMPACT_ATOMS: atom_id res chain seq x y z
N MET A 1 -6.65 -12.61 29.14
CA MET A 1 -6.78 -11.66 28.01
C MET A 1 -6.98 -12.46 26.73
N SER A 2 -8.23 -12.85 26.45
CA SER A 2 -8.62 -13.61 25.27
C SER A 2 -8.40 -12.75 24.03
N LYS A 3 -7.46 -13.12 23.17
CA LYS A 3 -7.31 -12.49 21.86
C LYS A 3 -8.63 -12.69 21.11
N PRO A 4 -9.21 -11.66 20.47
CA PRO A 4 -10.44 -11.83 19.72
C PRO A 4 -10.21 -12.90 18.63
N VAL A 5 -11.22 -13.76 18.48
CA VAL A 5 -11.35 -14.71 17.37
C VAL A 5 -10.98 -13.96 16.09
N ARG A 6 -9.89 -14.38 15.43
CA ARG A 6 -9.56 -13.84 14.11
C ARG A 6 -10.77 -14.18 13.24
N ALA A 7 -11.51 -13.17 12.80
CA ALA A 7 -12.60 -13.40 11.86
C ALA A 7 -12.01 -14.12 10.66
N ASP A 8 -12.41 -15.38 10.46
CA ASP A 8 -12.02 -16.15 9.30
C ASP A 8 -12.38 -15.35 8.05
N TRP A 9 -11.48 -15.35 7.07
CA TRP A 9 -11.78 -14.62 5.85
C TRP A 9 -12.97 -15.27 5.16
N PRO A 10 -13.91 -14.49 4.63
CA PRO A 10 -14.95 -15.07 3.80
C PRO A 10 -14.31 -15.79 2.60
N PRO A 11 -14.94 -16.87 2.08
CA PRO A 11 -14.38 -17.67 0.99
C PRO A 11 -14.04 -16.83 -0.25
N GLU A 12 -14.79 -15.75 -0.49
CA GLU A 12 -14.52 -14.77 -1.55
C GLU A 12 -13.16 -14.08 -1.38
N ARG A 13 -12.82 -13.66 -0.16
CA ARG A 13 -11.54 -13.00 0.16
C ARG A 13 -10.36 -13.97 0.08
N LEU A 14 -10.57 -15.24 0.43
CA LEU A 14 -9.58 -16.29 0.24
C LEU A 14 -9.27 -16.50 -1.25
N ALA A 15 -10.31 -16.66 -2.07
CA ALA A 15 -10.16 -16.83 -3.52
C ALA A 15 -9.50 -15.60 -4.18
N GLU A 16 -9.86 -14.39 -3.74
CA GLU A 16 -9.20 -13.16 -4.19
C GLU A 16 -7.72 -13.14 -3.81
N TRP A 17 -7.39 -13.46 -2.56
CA TRP A 17 -5.99 -13.50 -2.13
C TRP A 17 -5.19 -14.56 -2.86
N GLU A 18 -5.76 -15.74 -3.15
CA GLU A 18 -5.09 -16.77 -3.94
C GLU A 18 -4.77 -16.31 -5.37
N ARG A 19 -5.71 -15.59 -6.01
CA ARG A 19 -5.48 -14.97 -7.32
C ARG A 19 -4.36 -13.93 -7.25
N LEU A 20 -4.38 -13.06 -6.25
CA LEU A 20 -3.35 -12.03 -6.05
C LEU A 20 -1.99 -12.65 -5.71
N ARG A 21 -1.98 -13.74 -4.94
CA ARG A 21 -0.79 -14.48 -4.56
C ARG A 21 -0.14 -15.16 -5.77
N ALA A 22 -0.95 -15.73 -6.66
CA ALA A 22 -0.48 -16.36 -7.90
C ALA A 22 0.25 -15.38 -8.83
N LEU A 23 -0.09 -14.09 -8.78
CA LEU A 23 0.60 -13.03 -9.53
C LEU A 23 1.99 -12.68 -8.95
N GLY A 24 2.27 -13.10 -7.72
CA GLY A 24 3.56 -12.98 -7.06
C GLY A 24 3.77 -11.68 -6.26
N MET A 25 4.68 -11.76 -5.28
CA MET A 25 4.94 -10.70 -4.31
C MET A 25 5.40 -9.39 -4.95
N ARG A 26 6.33 -9.44 -5.92
CA ARG A 26 6.85 -8.21 -6.57
C ARG A 26 5.72 -7.43 -7.24
N ARG A 27 4.86 -8.11 -8.00
CA ARG A 27 3.74 -7.47 -8.70
C ARG A 27 2.74 -6.89 -7.71
N PHE A 28 2.42 -7.62 -6.63
CA PHE A 28 1.57 -7.10 -5.57
C PHE A 28 2.14 -5.85 -4.91
N VAL A 29 3.42 -5.85 -4.53
CA VAL A 29 4.06 -4.69 -3.87
C VAL A 29 4.06 -3.48 -4.79
N TRP A 30 4.40 -3.64 -6.08
CA TRP A 30 4.37 -2.53 -7.03
C TRP A 30 2.96 -2.03 -7.31
N SER A 31 1.98 -2.91 -7.53
CA SER A 31 0.61 -2.50 -7.86
C SER A 31 -0.15 -1.95 -6.65
N TYR A 32 -0.17 -2.67 -5.54
CA TYR A 32 -0.97 -2.30 -4.35
C TYR A 32 -0.22 -1.40 -3.38
N GLY A 33 1.10 -1.59 -3.24
CA GLY A 33 1.93 -0.77 -2.37
C GLY A 33 2.36 0.54 -3.03
N VAL A 34 3.05 0.47 -4.17
CA VAL A 34 3.63 1.65 -4.82
C VAL A 34 2.59 2.43 -5.63
N LEU A 35 1.92 1.81 -6.59
CA LEU A 35 1.03 2.53 -7.51
C LEU A 35 -0.27 2.97 -6.84
N ARG A 36 -0.97 2.06 -6.17
CA ARG A 36 -2.27 2.35 -5.55
C ARG A 36 -2.13 3.20 -4.29
N TRP A 37 -1.27 2.81 -3.34
CA TRP A 37 -1.10 3.54 -2.08
C TRP A 37 -0.07 4.68 -2.20
N GLY A 38 1.15 4.37 -2.66
CA GLY A 38 2.21 5.37 -2.83
C GLY A 38 1.86 6.45 -3.84
N GLY A 39 1.25 6.09 -4.97
CA GLY A 39 0.79 7.05 -5.99
C GLY A 39 -0.32 7.96 -5.48
N PHE A 40 -1.29 7.41 -4.74
CA PHE A 40 -2.33 8.21 -4.09
C PHE A 40 -1.74 9.19 -3.07
N MET A 41 -0.82 8.72 -2.22
CA MET A 41 -0.13 9.57 -1.23
C MET A 41 0.77 10.62 -1.87
N PHE A 42 1.42 10.29 -2.99
CA PHE A 42 2.19 11.24 -3.79
C PHE A 42 1.30 12.40 -4.27
N CYS A 43 0.18 12.09 -4.93
CA CYS A 43 -0.76 13.11 -5.40
C CYS A 43 -1.35 13.91 -4.24
N PHE A 44 -1.73 13.24 -3.15
CA PHE A 44 -2.28 13.88 -1.97
C PHE A 44 -1.29 14.85 -1.32
N SER A 45 -0.06 14.39 -1.05
CA SER A 45 0.97 15.22 -0.42
C SER A 45 1.40 16.39 -1.30
N MET A 46 1.49 16.18 -2.62
CA MET A 46 1.75 17.26 -3.58
C MET A 46 0.62 18.30 -3.52
N ALA A 47 -0.64 17.88 -3.58
CA ALA A 47 -1.78 18.79 -3.52
C ALA A 47 -1.82 19.58 -2.21
N VAL A 48 -1.62 18.91 -1.06
CA VAL A 48 -1.62 19.54 0.27
C VAL A 48 -0.45 20.51 0.42
N PHE A 49 0.76 20.13 0.03
CA PHE A 49 1.94 20.98 0.13
C PHE A 49 1.80 22.21 -0.77
N GLN A 50 1.30 22.02 -1.99
CA GLN A 50 1.10 23.08 -2.96
C GLN A 50 0.02 24.07 -2.51
N TYR A 51 -1.12 23.56 -2.03
CA TYR A 51 -2.22 24.37 -1.48
C TYR A 51 -1.78 25.17 -0.25
N SER A 52 -1.09 24.53 0.69
CA SER A 52 -0.65 25.18 1.94
C SER A 52 0.44 26.23 1.74
N ARG A 53 1.26 26.11 0.68
CA ARG A 53 2.39 27.02 0.47
C ARG A 53 2.11 28.18 -0.48
N PHE A 54 1.29 27.98 -1.52
CA PHE A 54 1.08 28.97 -2.58
C PHE A 54 -0.38 29.39 -2.77
N GLY A 55 -1.32 28.80 -2.03
CA GLY A 55 -2.76 29.09 -2.18
C GLY A 55 -3.34 28.66 -3.53
N SER A 56 -2.55 28.11 -4.44
CA SER A 56 -2.98 27.57 -5.72
C SER A 56 -2.29 26.26 -6.03
N VAL A 57 -3.04 25.32 -6.60
CA VAL A 57 -2.60 23.95 -6.91
C VAL A 57 -1.65 23.89 -8.12
N PHE A 58 -1.51 25.00 -8.86
CA PHE A 58 -0.74 25.07 -10.11
C PHE A 58 0.45 26.06 -10.08
N SER A 59 0.76 26.68 -8.94
CA SER A 59 1.90 27.61 -8.87
C SER A 59 3.25 26.88 -9.05
N ALA A 60 3.96 27.17 -10.14
CA ALA A 60 5.29 26.62 -10.42
C ALA A 60 6.43 27.39 -9.73
N GLU A 61 6.13 28.08 -8.62
CA GLU A 61 7.10 28.91 -7.91
C GLU A 61 8.13 28.07 -7.11
N GLY A 62 9.41 28.33 -7.36
CA GLY A 62 10.55 27.71 -6.68
C GLY A 62 11.05 26.42 -7.33
N ASN A 63 11.78 25.62 -6.55
CA ASN A 63 12.47 24.41 -7.02
C ASN A 63 11.50 23.20 -7.10
N TRP A 64 10.46 23.33 -7.91
CA TRP A 64 9.36 22.36 -8.05
C TRP A 64 9.85 20.98 -8.48
N LEU A 65 10.87 20.94 -9.34
CA LEU A 65 11.47 19.70 -9.85
C LEU A 65 12.07 18.86 -8.70
N LEU A 66 12.85 19.50 -7.82
CA LEU A 66 13.43 18.85 -6.64
C LEU A 66 12.34 18.26 -5.75
N ARG A 67 11.23 18.98 -5.54
CA ARG A 67 10.11 18.51 -4.72
C ARG A 67 9.41 17.31 -5.32
N VAL A 68 9.13 17.34 -6.62
CA VAL A 68 8.53 16.22 -7.34
C VAL A 68 9.42 14.99 -7.27
N VAL A 69 10.73 15.14 -7.53
CA VAL A 69 11.68 14.02 -7.46
C VAL A 69 11.77 13.45 -6.04
N LEU A 70 11.86 14.32 -5.02
CA LEU A 70 11.94 13.89 -3.63
C LEU A 70 10.66 13.20 -3.17
N ALA A 71 9.49 13.75 -3.50
CA ALA A 71 8.21 13.15 -3.19
C ALA A 71 8.05 11.80 -3.90
N LEU A 72 8.41 11.72 -5.18
CA LEU A 72 8.35 10.48 -5.95
C LEU A 72 9.25 9.40 -5.36
N ALA A 73 10.50 9.74 -5.03
CA ALA A 73 11.44 8.81 -4.40
C ALA A 73 10.93 8.35 -3.02
N THR A 74 10.46 9.28 -2.19
CA THR A 74 9.95 9.01 -0.85
C THR A 74 8.73 8.10 -0.90
N TRP A 75 7.69 8.46 -1.67
CA TRP A 75 6.46 7.69 -1.74
C TRP A 75 6.62 6.36 -2.47
N THR A 76 7.54 6.25 -3.43
CA THR A 76 7.92 4.97 -4.02
C THR A 76 8.54 4.05 -2.98
N PHE A 77 9.49 4.56 -2.20
CA PHE A 77 10.15 3.78 -1.15
C PHE A 77 9.19 3.36 -0.03
N VAL A 78 8.38 4.30 0.49
CA VAL A 78 7.40 4.01 1.54
C VAL A 78 6.31 3.08 1.02
N GLY A 79 5.83 3.29 -0.22
CA GLY A 79 4.85 2.42 -0.86
C GLY A 79 5.36 1.00 -1.05
N TYR A 80 6.65 0.83 -1.36
CA TYR A 80 7.29 -0.48 -1.45
C TYR A 80 7.32 -1.18 -0.09
N LEU A 81 7.73 -0.49 0.98
CA LEU A 81 7.72 -1.05 2.33
C LEU A 81 6.31 -1.41 2.80
N HIS A 82 5.34 -0.54 2.53
CA HIS A 82 3.93 -0.78 2.84
C HIS A 82 3.39 -2.02 2.12
N GLY A 83 3.64 -2.14 0.81
CA GLY A 83 3.23 -3.31 0.03
C GLY A 83 3.87 -4.61 0.53
N ARG A 84 5.15 -4.56 0.92
CA ARG A 84 5.84 -5.72 1.53
C ARG A 84 5.20 -6.10 2.86
N SER A 85 4.98 -5.13 3.74
CA SER A 85 4.37 -5.35 5.06
C SER A 85 2.96 -5.95 4.92
N LEU A 86 2.15 -5.40 4.01
CA LEU A 86 0.81 -5.89 3.72
C LEU A 86 0.81 -7.34 3.20
N TRP A 87 1.74 -7.67 2.29
CA TRP A 87 1.91 -9.03 1.80
C TRP A 87 2.21 -10.02 2.93
N PHE A 88 3.17 -9.69 3.80
CA PHE A 88 3.52 -10.57 4.92
C PHE A 88 2.38 -10.72 5.93
N ARG A 89 1.59 -9.66 6.17
CA ARG A 89 0.40 -9.74 7.02
C ARG A 89 -0.64 -10.68 6.42
N ASN A 90 -0.93 -10.53 5.13
CA ASN A 90 -1.88 -11.39 4.42
C ASN A 90 -1.42 -12.85 4.37
N GLU A 91 -0.13 -13.12 4.12
CA GLU A 91 0.41 -14.49 4.17
C GLU A 91 0.28 -15.12 5.56
N ARG A 92 0.55 -14.35 6.63
CA ARG A 92 0.40 -14.83 8.01
C ARG A 92 -1.05 -15.12 8.37
N GLU A 93 -1.98 -14.27 7.94
CA GLU A 93 -3.41 -14.47 8.15
C GLU A 93 -3.93 -15.68 7.37
N TYR A 94 -3.54 -15.81 6.09
CA TYR A 94 -3.89 -16.93 5.22
C TYR A 94 -3.32 -18.26 5.73
N ALA A 95 -2.05 -18.30 6.13
CA ALA A 95 -1.42 -19.51 6.69
C ALA A 95 -2.08 -19.95 8.00
N GLY A 96 -2.46 -18.99 8.86
CA GLY A 96 -3.18 -19.28 10.10
C GLY A 96 -4.55 -19.94 9.86
N GLN A 97 -5.30 -19.47 8.86
CA GLN A 97 -6.59 -20.06 8.51
C GLN A 97 -6.45 -21.45 7.88
N ARG A 98 -5.45 -21.66 7.01
CA ARG A 98 -5.20 -22.97 6.41
C ARG A 98 -4.75 -24.02 7.44
N ALA A 99 -4.02 -23.60 8.48
CA ALA A 99 -3.63 -24.47 9.58
C ALA A 99 -4.83 -24.79 10.50
N GLY A 100 -5.70 -23.80 10.77
CA GLY A 100 -6.92 -23.99 11.55
C GLY A 100 -7.98 -24.86 10.86
N PHE A 101 -8.05 -24.85 9.53
CA PHE A 101 -8.96 -25.70 8.75
C PHE A 101 -8.51 -27.19 8.67
N ARG A 102 -7.24 -27.47 8.97
CA ARG A 102 -6.65 -28.83 8.89
C ARG A 102 -6.48 -29.51 10.25
N ALA A 103 -6.81 -28.84 11.34
CA ALA A 103 -6.79 -29.36 12.71
C ALA A 103 -8.22 -29.68 13.16
#